data_AF-A0A7S3PD29-F1
#
_entry.id   AF-A0A7S3PD29-F1
#
_cell.length_a   1.000
_cell.length_b   1.000
_cell.length_c   1.000
_cell.angle_alpha   90.00
_cell.angle_beta   90.00
_cell.angle_gamma   90.00
#
_symmetry.space_group_name_H-M   'P 1'
#
loop_
_entity.id
_entity.type
_entity.pdbx_description
1 polymer ?
#
loop_
_entity_poly.entity_id
_entity_poly.type
_entity_poly.pdbx_seq_one_letter_code
_entity_poly.pdbx_strand_id
1 'polypeptide(L)'
;MKFFILAVAAAAVLQTARALCPGEIACSGHGDCGAWDKCTCYRNWQGVDCSERTCPYDVAWADIKDTTVTLREEHFYAECSNKGICNRQEGVCECFEGYEGKGCARMSCPEGCSGHGKCRIMSEMNSGYTGWDAGKIQVCECDPGYSGVACEKRFCKMGDDPITLQTVDTLNYQVDEVQTIAITDNGANQISGQFILKYKDWRGETWQTHPINIATATAISVEEALEAIPNNPIPSITVAKSGAGAASGAVTFTVTF
;
A
#
# COMPACT_ATOMS: atom_id res chain seq x y z
N MET A 1 18.27 -78.52 -30.69
CA MET A 1 18.84 -77.15 -30.62
C MET A 1 18.20 -76.13 -31.57
N LYS A 2 17.57 -76.50 -32.70
CA LYS A 2 16.92 -75.51 -33.61
C LYS A 2 15.55 -74.97 -33.13
N PHE A 3 14.82 -75.72 -32.31
CA PHE A 3 13.48 -75.31 -31.82
C PHE A 3 13.51 -74.33 -30.62
N PHE A 4 14.62 -74.29 -29.86
CA PHE A 4 14.76 -73.35 -28.73
C PHE A 4 15.14 -71.93 -29.18
N ILE A 5 15.76 -71.78 -30.35
CA ILE A 5 16.15 -70.47 -30.90
C ILE A 5 14.92 -69.73 -31.46
N LEU A 6 13.93 -70.46 -31.99
CA LEU A 6 12.69 -69.90 -32.50
C LEU A 6 11.76 -69.35 -31.40
N ALA A 7 11.78 -69.94 -30.20
CA ALA A 7 10.95 -69.48 -29.08
C ALA A 7 11.47 -68.18 -28.43
N VAL A 8 12.79 -67.95 -28.44
CA VAL A 8 13.39 -66.71 -27.91
C VAL A 8 13.20 -65.53 -28.89
N ALA A 9 13.14 -65.80 -30.20
CA ALA A 9 12.87 -64.77 -31.21
C ALA A 9 11.43 -64.24 -31.19
N ALA A 10 10.46 -65.03 -30.71
CA ALA A 10 9.05 -64.64 -30.63
C ALA A 10 8.72 -63.74 -29.41
N ALA A 11 9.59 -63.70 -28.39
CA ALA A 11 9.40 -62.85 -27.21
C ALA A 11 9.93 -61.41 -27.40
N ALA A 12 10.56 -61.09 -28.54
CA ALA A 12 11.22 -59.81 -28.77
C ALA A 12 10.34 -58.75 -29.47
N VAL A 13 9.08 -59.06 -29.81
CA VAL A 13 8.21 -58.14 -30.58
C VAL A 13 6.81 -58.04 -29.97
N LEU A 14 6.74 -57.55 -28.74
CA LEU A 14 5.59 -56.76 -28.28
C LEU A 14 6.11 -55.41 -27.77
N GLN A 15 6.76 -54.66 -28.65
CA GLN A 15 6.86 -53.22 -28.47
C GLN A 15 5.49 -52.65 -28.83
N THR A 16 4.62 -52.51 -27.83
CA THR A 16 3.43 -51.69 -27.96
C THR A 16 3.91 -50.29 -28.33
N ALA A 17 3.61 -49.83 -29.54
CA ALA A 17 3.81 -48.45 -29.95
C ALA A 17 3.05 -47.58 -28.95
N ARG A 18 3.76 -46.97 -28.00
CA ARG A 18 3.21 -45.91 -27.18
C ARG A 18 2.93 -44.75 -28.14
N ALA A 19 1.71 -44.23 -28.12
CA ALA A 19 1.36 -43.01 -28.84
C ALA A 19 2.50 -42.00 -28.61
N LEU A 20 3.15 -41.56 -29.70
CA LEU A 20 4.43 -40.85 -29.65
C LEU A 20 4.14 -39.38 -29.42
N CYS A 21 3.52 -39.08 -28.28
CA CYS A 21 3.35 -37.73 -27.83
C CYS A 21 4.73 -37.08 -27.56
N PRO A 22 4.90 -35.79 -27.88
CA PRO A 22 6.15 -35.06 -27.69
C PRO A 22 6.72 -35.19 -26.26
N GLY A 23 8.06 -35.19 -26.16
CA GLY A 23 8.83 -35.25 -24.91
C GLY A 23 9.56 -36.59 -24.68
N GLU A 24 10.54 -36.59 -23.77
CA GLU A 24 11.27 -37.80 -23.33
C GLU A 24 10.35 -38.82 -22.65
N ILE A 25 9.31 -38.31 -21.98
CA ILE A 25 8.14 -39.03 -21.49
C ILE A 25 6.93 -38.37 -22.18
N ALA A 26 5.89 -39.12 -22.52
CA ALA A 26 4.70 -38.58 -23.19
C ALA A 26 4.16 -37.33 -22.45
N CYS A 27 4.10 -36.20 -23.16
CA CYS A 27 3.70 -34.90 -22.62
C CYS A 27 4.49 -34.50 -21.37
N SER A 28 5.75 -34.90 -21.30
CA SER A 28 6.67 -34.71 -20.16
C SER A 28 6.11 -35.19 -18.81
N GLY A 29 5.10 -36.06 -18.81
CA GLY A 29 4.37 -36.46 -17.60
C GLY A 29 3.45 -35.36 -17.02
N HIS A 30 3.21 -34.28 -17.76
CA HIS A 30 2.45 -33.09 -17.36
C HIS A 30 1.24 -32.81 -18.25
N GLY A 31 0.76 -33.84 -18.96
CA GLY A 31 -0.46 -33.75 -19.74
C GLY A 31 -0.94 -35.10 -20.22
N ASP A 32 -2.15 -35.09 -20.75
CA ASP A 32 -2.76 -36.27 -21.37
C ASP A 32 -2.49 -36.25 -22.89
N CYS A 33 -2.06 -37.40 -23.42
CA CYS A 33 -1.81 -37.60 -24.85
C CYS A 33 -3.13 -37.83 -25.59
N GLY A 34 -3.52 -36.87 -26.44
CA GLY A 34 -4.76 -36.92 -27.22
C GLY A 34 -4.59 -37.47 -28.63
N ALA A 35 -5.65 -37.35 -29.44
CA ALA A 35 -5.57 -37.63 -30.87
C ALA A 35 -4.55 -36.71 -31.55
N TRP A 36 -3.90 -37.23 -32.62
CA TRP A 36 -2.88 -36.51 -33.40
C TRP A 36 -1.60 -36.18 -32.62
N ASP A 37 -1.24 -37.00 -31.63
CA ASP A 37 -0.06 -36.83 -30.77
C ASP A 37 0.00 -35.44 -30.11
N LYS A 38 -1.17 -34.84 -29.88
CA LYS A 38 -1.31 -33.53 -29.26
C LYS A 38 -1.45 -33.69 -27.76
N CYS A 39 -0.55 -33.07 -27.02
CA CYS A 39 -0.64 -33.00 -25.57
C CYS A 39 -1.69 -31.99 -25.10
N THR A 40 -2.51 -32.39 -24.13
CA THR A 40 -3.38 -31.50 -23.36
C THR A 40 -2.77 -31.35 -21.97
N CYS A 41 -2.14 -30.20 -21.72
CA CYS A 41 -1.37 -29.98 -20.50
C CYS A 41 -2.25 -29.84 -19.27
N TYR A 42 -1.75 -30.31 -18.13
CA TYR A 42 -2.33 -30.06 -16.83
C TYR A 42 -2.20 -28.59 -16.44
N ARG A 43 -2.95 -28.17 -15.41
CA ARG A 43 -2.95 -26.78 -14.96
C ARG A 43 -1.53 -26.30 -14.61
N ASN A 44 -1.22 -25.09 -15.06
CA ASN A 44 0.09 -24.42 -14.93
C ASN A 44 1.24 -25.06 -15.72
N TRP A 45 0.93 -25.92 -16.70
CA TRP A 45 1.88 -26.43 -17.68
C TRP A 45 1.41 -26.07 -19.10
N GLN A 46 2.38 -25.84 -19.98
CA GLN A 46 2.17 -25.44 -21.36
C GLN A 46 3.34 -25.87 -22.25
N GLY A 47 3.31 -25.44 -23.51
CA GLY A 47 4.27 -25.86 -24.51
C GLY A 47 3.75 -27.05 -25.32
N VAL A 48 4.54 -27.47 -26.30
CA VAL A 48 4.14 -28.55 -27.24
C VAL A 48 4.14 -29.91 -26.54
N ASP A 49 5.04 -30.10 -25.57
CA ASP A 49 5.26 -31.33 -24.80
C ASP A 49 4.93 -31.16 -23.31
N CYS A 50 4.25 -30.07 -22.93
CA CYS A 50 3.93 -29.73 -21.54
C CYS A 50 5.13 -29.64 -20.58
N SER A 51 6.34 -29.41 -21.09
CA SER A 51 7.56 -29.27 -20.27
C SER A 51 7.72 -27.89 -19.63
N GLU A 52 6.96 -26.89 -20.08
CA GLU A 52 7.09 -25.52 -19.63
C GLU A 52 6.02 -25.15 -18.59
N ARG A 53 6.40 -24.44 -17.54
CA ARG A 53 5.46 -23.84 -16.59
C ARG A 53 4.79 -22.60 -17.19
N THR A 54 3.50 -22.48 -16.94
CA THR A 54 2.75 -21.24 -17.20
C THR A 54 3.02 -20.25 -16.08
N CYS A 55 3.48 -19.05 -16.42
CA CYS A 55 3.68 -18.00 -15.43
C CYS A 55 2.37 -17.27 -15.10
N PRO A 56 2.35 -16.49 -14.00
CA PRO A 56 1.21 -15.64 -13.69
C PRO A 56 0.91 -14.63 -14.79
N TYR A 57 -0.38 -14.46 -15.09
CA TYR A 57 -0.91 -13.41 -15.93
C TYR A 57 -1.59 -12.36 -15.06
N ASP A 58 -1.42 -11.11 -15.43
CA ASP A 58 -2.10 -9.97 -14.80
C ASP A 58 -2.27 -8.88 -15.86
N VAL A 59 -3.01 -7.84 -15.53
CA VAL A 59 -3.25 -6.66 -16.36
C VAL A 59 -1.90 -6.04 -16.76
N ALA A 60 -1.67 -5.88 -18.06
CA ALA A 60 -0.41 -5.40 -18.59
C ALA A 60 -0.15 -3.93 -18.23
N TRP A 61 1.11 -3.61 -17.89
CA TRP A 61 1.52 -2.22 -17.63
C TRP A 61 1.48 -1.33 -18.86
N ALA A 62 1.79 -1.92 -20.01
CA ALA A 62 1.73 -1.27 -21.30
C ALA A 62 1.18 -2.29 -22.29
N ASP A 63 0.14 -1.89 -23.02
CA ASP A 63 -0.41 -2.65 -24.13
C ASP A 63 -0.92 -1.70 -25.21
N ILE A 64 -0.84 -2.13 -26.46
CA ILE A 64 -1.36 -1.37 -27.60
C ILE A 64 -2.79 -1.82 -27.82
N LYS A 65 -3.73 -0.86 -27.76
CA LYS A 65 -5.13 -1.08 -28.12
C LYS A 65 -5.19 -1.60 -29.55
N ASP A 66 -5.70 -2.82 -29.72
CA ASP A 66 -6.00 -3.35 -31.03
C ASP A 66 -7.42 -2.92 -31.43
N THR A 67 -7.51 -1.89 -32.27
CA THR A 67 -8.80 -1.36 -32.75
C THR A 67 -9.46 -2.26 -33.79
N THR A 68 -8.79 -3.32 -34.26
CA THR A 68 -9.36 -4.30 -35.20
C THR A 68 -10.15 -5.39 -34.49
N VAL A 69 -9.95 -5.55 -33.18
CA VAL A 69 -10.66 -6.53 -32.33
C VAL A 69 -11.44 -5.76 -31.27
N THR A 70 -12.77 -5.83 -31.33
CA THR A 70 -13.70 -5.12 -30.43
C THR A 70 -13.61 -5.49 -28.94
N LEU A 71 -12.74 -6.43 -28.58
CA LEU A 71 -12.60 -6.99 -27.22
C LEU A 71 -11.26 -6.71 -26.55
N ARG A 72 -10.31 -6.04 -27.22
CA ARG A 72 -9.01 -5.75 -26.61
C ARG A 72 -9.01 -4.36 -26.00
N GLU A 73 -9.48 -4.29 -24.76
CA GLU A 73 -9.38 -3.10 -23.92
C GLU A 73 -7.90 -2.72 -23.68
N GLU A 74 -7.68 -1.45 -23.38
CA GLU A 74 -6.39 -0.96 -22.91
C GLU A 74 -6.04 -1.70 -21.60
N HIS A 75 -4.80 -2.19 -21.47
CA HIS A 75 -4.33 -3.02 -20.36
C HIS A 75 -4.93 -4.45 -20.31
N PHE A 76 -4.85 -5.19 -21.42
CA PHE A 76 -5.25 -6.60 -21.44
C PHE A 76 -4.33 -7.49 -20.57
N TYR A 77 -4.79 -8.68 -20.18
CA TYR A 77 -3.99 -9.64 -19.41
C TYR A 77 -2.77 -10.10 -20.22
N ALA A 78 -1.59 -10.01 -19.61
CA ALA A 78 -0.34 -10.46 -20.18
C ALA A 78 0.48 -11.26 -19.17
N GLU A 79 1.30 -12.17 -19.69
CA GLU A 79 2.22 -12.94 -18.87
C GLU A 79 3.23 -12.00 -18.22
N CYS A 80 3.44 -12.15 -16.91
CA CYS A 80 4.31 -11.27 -16.13
C CYS A 80 4.00 -9.77 -16.32
N SER A 81 2.72 -9.42 -16.57
CA SER A 81 2.24 -8.04 -16.80
C SER A 81 3.02 -7.26 -17.88
N ASN A 82 3.68 -7.95 -18.83
CA ASN A 82 4.64 -7.35 -19.77
C ASN A 82 5.80 -6.58 -19.09
N LYS A 83 6.12 -6.91 -17.84
CA LYS A 83 7.21 -6.31 -17.03
C LYS A 83 8.07 -7.35 -16.34
N GLY A 84 8.20 -8.51 -16.96
CA GLY A 84 9.15 -9.54 -16.54
C GLY A 84 9.30 -10.62 -17.58
N ILE A 85 10.30 -11.47 -17.37
CA ILE A 85 10.55 -12.67 -18.18
C ILE A 85 10.07 -13.87 -17.38
N CYS A 86 9.30 -14.75 -18.02
CA CYS A 86 8.85 -15.97 -17.36
C CYS A 86 9.98 -17.00 -17.29
N ASN A 87 10.35 -17.41 -16.09
CA ASN A 87 11.17 -18.60 -15.88
C ASN A 87 10.29 -19.85 -16.03
N ARG A 88 10.42 -20.52 -17.18
CA ARG A 88 9.61 -21.69 -17.54
C ARG A 88 9.85 -22.93 -16.70
N GLN A 89 10.95 -23.03 -15.97
CA GLN A 89 11.22 -24.19 -15.12
C GLN A 89 10.51 -24.06 -13.77
N GLU A 90 10.51 -22.85 -13.22
CA GLU A 90 9.93 -22.55 -11.90
C GLU A 90 8.48 -22.07 -11.98
N GLY A 91 8.05 -21.51 -13.12
CA GLY A 91 6.75 -20.84 -13.27
C GLY A 91 6.68 -19.50 -12.53
N VAL A 92 7.83 -18.86 -12.35
CA VAL A 92 7.99 -17.58 -11.63
C VAL A 92 8.40 -16.50 -12.62
N CYS A 93 7.84 -15.30 -12.46
CA CYS A 93 8.22 -14.15 -13.27
C CYS A 93 9.44 -13.46 -12.68
N GLU A 94 10.48 -13.33 -13.49
CA GLU A 94 11.65 -12.51 -13.21
C GLU A 94 11.34 -11.07 -13.62
N CYS A 95 10.98 -10.23 -12.64
CA CYS A 95 10.52 -8.88 -12.89
C CYS A 95 11.65 -7.93 -13.29
N PHE A 96 11.32 -6.99 -14.18
CA PHE A 96 12.22 -5.89 -14.51
C PHE A 96 12.35 -4.91 -13.33
N GLU A 97 13.41 -4.12 -13.35
CA GLU A 97 13.69 -3.11 -12.31
C GLU A 97 12.49 -2.19 -12.10
N GLY A 98 12.16 -1.95 -10.83
CA GLY A 98 11.01 -1.14 -10.43
C GLY A 98 9.66 -1.88 -10.46
N TYR A 99 9.63 -3.18 -10.71
CA TYR A 99 8.42 -4.00 -10.67
C TYR A 99 8.58 -5.22 -9.78
N GLU A 100 7.52 -5.58 -9.07
CA GLU A 100 7.50 -6.70 -8.13
C GLU A 100 6.13 -7.35 -8.00
N GLY A 101 6.05 -8.30 -7.08
CA GLY A 101 4.86 -9.08 -6.81
C GLY A 101 4.65 -10.21 -7.82
N LYS A 102 3.57 -10.97 -7.60
CA LYS A 102 3.22 -12.09 -8.48
C LYS A 102 2.94 -11.56 -9.87
N GLY A 103 3.68 -12.05 -10.87
CA GLY A 103 3.48 -11.59 -12.25
C GLY A 103 3.92 -10.16 -12.51
N CYS A 104 4.80 -9.57 -11.69
CA CYS A 104 5.30 -8.21 -11.86
C CYS A 104 4.17 -7.18 -11.92
N ALA A 105 3.08 -7.48 -11.21
CA ALA A 105 1.83 -6.76 -11.31
C ALA A 105 1.86 -5.41 -10.58
N ARG A 106 2.86 -5.16 -9.73
CA ARG A 106 2.99 -3.95 -8.92
C ARG A 106 4.32 -3.25 -9.15
N MET A 107 4.32 -1.94 -8.98
CA MET A 107 5.53 -1.13 -9.02
C MET A 107 6.21 -1.22 -7.66
N SER A 108 7.50 -1.55 -7.63
CA SER A 108 8.26 -1.56 -6.39
C SER A 108 8.28 -0.18 -5.76
N CYS A 109 8.13 -0.11 -4.43
CA CYS A 109 8.31 1.15 -3.73
C CYS A 109 9.76 1.64 -3.85
N PRO A 110 9.98 2.92 -4.18
CA PRO A 110 11.32 3.50 -4.25
C PRO A 110 12.11 3.22 -2.97
N GLU A 111 13.28 2.58 -3.11
CA GLU A 111 14.17 2.18 -2.01
C GLU A 111 13.49 1.47 -0.83
N GLY A 112 12.34 0.81 -1.04
CA GLY A 112 11.55 0.24 0.05
C GLY A 112 11.13 1.28 1.10
N CYS A 113 10.85 2.51 0.67
CA CYS A 113 10.56 3.66 1.52
C CYS A 113 11.68 3.98 2.53
N SER A 114 12.94 3.66 2.16
CA SER A 114 14.15 3.86 2.95
C SER A 114 14.06 3.34 4.41
N GLY A 115 13.15 2.41 4.68
CA GLY A 115 12.84 1.92 6.04
C GLY A 115 12.12 2.92 6.96
N HIS A 116 11.60 4.02 6.41
CA HIS A 116 10.96 5.13 7.12
C HIS A 116 9.54 5.39 6.59
N GLY A 117 8.85 4.34 6.18
CA GLY A 117 7.47 4.45 5.71
C GLY A 117 6.87 3.10 5.35
N LYS A 118 5.59 3.13 5.00
CA LYS A 118 4.82 1.97 4.56
C LYS A 118 4.54 2.08 3.07
N CYS A 119 4.84 1.02 2.33
CA CYS A 119 4.52 0.92 0.92
C CYS A 119 3.01 0.68 0.75
N ARG A 120 2.29 1.64 0.16
CA ARG A 120 0.82 1.62 -0.04
C ARG A 120 0.48 1.67 -1.51
N ILE A 121 -0.63 1.04 -1.89
CA ILE A 121 -1.14 1.17 -3.27
C ILE A 121 -1.88 2.51 -3.43
N MET A 122 -1.97 3.02 -4.66
CA MET A 122 -2.59 4.32 -4.94
C MET A 122 -4.03 4.42 -4.44
N SER A 123 -4.81 3.33 -4.57
CA SER A 123 -6.20 3.28 -4.06
C SER A 123 -6.33 3.40 -2.54
N GLU A 124 -5.32 3.02 -1.76
CA GLU A 124 -5.30 3.20 -0.30
C GLU A 124 -4.97 4.65 0.08
N MET A 125 -4.15 5.32 -0.74
CA MET A 125 -3.70 6.70 -0.49
C MET A 125 -4.67 7.75 -1.02
N ASN A 126 -5.39 7.42 -2.09
CA ASN A 126 -6.43 8.26 -2.67
C ASN A 126 -7.65 7.40 -3.01
N SER A 127 -8.60 7.36 -2.08
CA SER A 127 -9.85 6.61 -2.25
C SER A 127 -10.71 7.10 -3.42
N GLY A 128 -10.45 8.30 -3.95
CA GLY A 128 -11.11 8.83 -5.14
C GLY A 128 -10.49 8.37 -6.46
N TYR A 129 -9.34 7.68 -6.42
CA TYR A 129 -8.66 7.22 -7.62
C TYR A 129 -9.13 5.82 -8.03
N THR A 130 -9.82 5.73 -9.17
CA THR A 130 -10.42 4.50 -9.71
C THR A 130 -9.78 4.04 -11.02
N GLY A 131 -8.55 4.49 -11.31
CA GLY A 131 -7.79 4.08 -12.49
C GLY A 131 -7.49 2.57 -12.53
N TRP A 132 -7.17 2.04 -13.71
CA TRP A 132 -6.81 0.62 -13.90
C TRP A 132 -5.57 0.20 -13.09
N ASP A 133 -4.70 1.17 -12.80
CA ASP A 133 -3.44 1.09 -12.08
C ASP A 133 -3.57 1.41 -10.58
N ALA A 134 -4.79 1.65 -10.09
CA ALA A 134 -5.04 1.99 -8.68
C ALA A 134 -4.55 0.93 -7.69
N GLY A 135 -4.49 -0.34 -8.12
CA GLY A 135 -3.94 -1.46 -7.36
C GLY A 135 -2.52 -1.87 -7.75
N LYS A 136 -1.90 -1.15 -8.71
CA LYS A 136 -0.58 -1.48 -9.27
C LYS A 136 0.50 -0.49 -8.87
N ILE A 137 0.18 0.81 -8.92
CA ILE A 137 1.11 1.86 -8.49
C ILE A 137 1.21 1.83 -6.97
N GLN A 138 2.44 1.79 -6.47
CA GLN A 138 2.73 1.89 -5.06
C GLN A 138 3.46 3.21 -4.76
N VAL A 139 3.18 3.77 -3.60
CA VAL A 139 3.78 5.01 -3.09
C VAL A 139 4.10 4.82 -1.61
N CYS A 140 5.11 5.53 -1.14
CA CYS A 140 5.52 5.51 0.25
C CYS A 140 4.66 6.45 1.10
N GLU A 141 3.96 5.88 2.08
CA GLU A 141 3.37 6.59 3.19
C GLU A 141 4.45 6.79 4.26
N CYS A 142 5.07 7.97 4.30
CA CYS A 142 6.21 8.21 5.18
C CYS A 142 5.84 8.25 6.66
N ASP A 143 6.72 7.69 7.48
CA ASP A 143 6.67 7.84 8.93
C ASP A 143 6.87 9.31 9.30
N PRO A 144 6.28 9.76 10.42
CA PRO A 144 6.42 11.13 10.86
C PRO A 144 7.89 11.56 11.04
N GLY A 145 8.20 12.77 10.58
CA GLY A 145 9.57 13.30 10.55
C GLY A 145 10.34 12.95 9.28
N TYR A 146 9.78 12.14 8.38
CA TYR A 146 10.34 11.84 7.06
C TYR A 146 9.46 12.34 5.92
N SER A 147 10.11 12.58 4.79
CA SER A 147 9.54 13.18 3.58
C SER A 147 10.36 12.72 2.36
N GLY A 148 9.86 13.02 1.16
CA GLY A 148 10.45 12.54 -0.09
C GLY A 148 9.63 11.41 -0.71
N VAL A 149 10.03 10.97 -1.89
CA VAL A 149 9.31 9.93 -2.65
C VAL A 149 9.58 8.53 -2.08
N ALA A 150 10.76 8.36 -1.47
CA ALA A 150 11.21 7.16 -0.79
C ALA A 150 11.29 7.37 0.74
N CYS A 151 10.75 8.47 1.27
CA CYS A 151 10.91 8.84 2.70
C CYS A 151 12.38 9.01 3.12
N GLU A 152 13.22 9.41 2.18
CA GLU A 152 14.67 9.52 2.34
C GLU A 152 15.11 10.82 3.04
N LYS A 153 14.23 11.83 3.11
CA LYS A 153 14.55 13.16 3.66
C LYS A 153 13.94 13.34 5.02
N ARG A 154 14.73 13.76 6.01
CA ARG A 154 14.22 14.16 7.32
C ARG A 154 13.68 15.59 7.29
N PHE A 155 12.57 15.83 7.97
CA PHE A 155 12.11 17.18 8.19
C PHE A 155 13.08 17.92 9.12
N CYS A 156 13.44 19.15 8.73
CA CYS A 156 14.11 20.09 9.62
C CYS A 156 13.06 20.80 10.49
N LYS A 157 13.45 21.19 11.71
CA LYS A 157 12.60 22.05 12.54
C LYS A 157 12.25 23.29 11.73
N MET A 158 10.96 23.48 11.49
CA MET A 158 10.46 24.70 10.90
C MET A 158 10.44 25.73 12.03
N GLY A 159 11.25 26.76 11.89
CA GLY A 159 11.21 27.93 12.74
C GLY A 159 10.51 29.05 12.00
N ASP A 160 9.93 29.94 12.77
CA ASP A 160 9.47 31.22 12.26
C ASP A 160 10.64 32.04 11.68
N ASP A 161 10.38 32.79 10.60
CA ASP A 161 11.43 33.56 9.94
C ASP A 161 11.81 34.76 10.83
N PRO A 162 13.09 34.91 11.24
CA PRO A 162 13.52 36.01 12.10
C PRO A 162 13.17 37.43 11.62
N ILE A 163 12.77 37.62 10.35
CA ILE A 163 12.39 38.93 9.80
C ILE A 163 10.87 39.20 9.75
N THR A 164 10.01 38.27 10.19
CA THR A 164 8.53 38.50 10.25
C THR A 164 8.14 39.68 11.13
N LEU A 165 9.01 40.08 12.07
CA LEU A 165 8.83 41.26 12.91
C LEU A 165 9.24 42.59 12.24
N GLN A 166 9.81 42.55 11.03
CA GLN A 166 10.44 43.71 10.40
C GLN A 166 10.04 43.87 8.93
N THR A 167 8.76 44.14 8.66
CA THR A 167 8.36 44.82 7.42
C THR A 167 7.75 46.19 7.69
N VAL A 168 8.17 47.10 6.82
CA VAL A 168 8.06 48.56 6.76
C VAL A 168 6.62 49.05 6.52
N ASP A 169 5.60 48.28 6.88
CA ASP A 169 4.20 48.66 6.67
C ASP A 169 3.31 48.29 7.86
N THR A 170 2.71 49.31 8.42
CA THR A 170 2.29 49.48 9.81
C THR A 170 1.13 48.61 10.32
N LEU A 171 0.79 47.45 9.73
CA LEU A 171 -0.51 46.82 9.99
C LEU A 171 -0.61 45.29 10.14
N ASN A 172 0.46 44.49 10.07
CA ASN A 172 0.35 43.05 10.35
C ASN A 172 1.51 42.55 11.22
N TYR A 173 1.35 42.66 12.53
CA TYR A 173 2.21 41.95 13.48
C TYR A 173 1.89 40.47 13.40
N GLN A 174 2.92 39.62 13.51
CA GLN A 174 2.71 38.22 13.79
C GLN A 174 1.99 38.10 15.14
N VAL A 175 0.89 37.37 15.12
CA VAL A 175 0.09 37.05 16.30
C VAL A 175 0.14 35.55 16.53
N ASP A 176 0.10 35.17 17.79
CA ASP A 176 0.03 33.78 18.20
C ASP A 176 -1.18 33.08 17.55
N GLU A 177 -1.04 31.79 17.26
CA GLU A 177 -2.17 31.02 16.77
C GLU A 177 -3.14 30.78 17.92
N VAL A 178 -4.36 31.31 17.80
CA VAL A 178 -5.41 31.15 18.81
C VAL A 178 -6.47 30.19 18.30
N GLN A 179 -6.57 29.02 18.93
CA GLN A 179 -7.64 28.05 18.68
C GLN A 179 -8.70 28.11 19.78
N THR A 180 -9.97 28.19 19.38
CA THR A 180 -11.10 28.18 20.33
C THR A 180 -11.84 26.85 20.24
N ILE A 181 -11.89 26.14 21.36
CA ILE A 181 -12.56 24.85 21.52
C ILE A 181 -13.81 25.08 22.35
N ALA A 182 -14.97 25.09 21.69
CA ALA A 182 -16.27 25.20 22.36
C ALA A 182 -16.92 23.83 22.46
N ILE A 183 -17.20 23.38 23.69
CA ILE A 183 -17.96 22.18 23.98
C ILE A 183 -19.34 22.62 24.47
N THR A 184 -20.36 22.43 23.63
CA THR A 184 -21.73 22.90 23.88
C THR A 184 -22.74 21.76 23.76
N ASP A 185 -23.74 21.73 24.63
CA ASP A 185 -24.98 20.99 24.39
C ASP A 185 -26.01 21.94 23.76
N ASN A 186 -26.86 21.42 22.89
CA ASN A 186 -27.95 22.19 22.25
C ASN A 186 -29.15 22.42 23.21
N GLY A 187 -28.97 22.16 24.51
CA GLY A 187 -29.97 22.33 25.56
C GLY A 187 -29.36 22.78 26.88
N ALA A 188 -30.20 23.11 27.87
CA ALA A 188 -29.78 23.55 29.21
C ALA A 188 -29.30 22.39 30.12
N ASN A 189 -28.86 21.26 29.55
CA ASN A 189 -28.46 20.11 30.33
C ASN A 189 -27.00 20.22 30.77
N GLN A 190 -26.70 19.56 31.88
CA GLN A 190 -25.32 19.38 32.35
C GLN A 190 -24.52 18.56 31.33
N ILE A 191 -23.40 19.11 30.86
CA ILE A 191 -22.46 18.35 30.05
C ILE A 191 -21.63 17.48 31.00
N SER A 192 -21.63 16.17 30.76
CA SER A 192 -20.86 15.20 31.55
C SER A 192 -20.03 14.31 30.62
N GLY A 193 -18.92 13.80 31.13
CA GLY A 193 -18.01 12.94 30.38
C GLY A 193 -16.57 13.46 30.37
N GLN A 194 -15.76 12.80 29.55
CA GLN A 194 -14.36 13.14 29.36
C GLN A 194 -14.11 13.49 27.90
N PHE A 195 -13.18 14.41 27.65
CA PHE A 195 -12.70 14.73 26.32
C PHE A 195 -11.18 14.52 26.26
N ILE A 196 -10.69 14.28 25.04
CA ILE A 196 -9.26 14.20 24.74
C ILE A 196 -8.95 15.25 23.68
N LEU A 197 -7.80 15.90 23.80
CA LEU A 197 -7.29 16.78 22.77
C LEU A 197 -6.25 16.01 21.95
N LYS A 198 -6.37 16.08 20.63
CA LYS A 198 -5.38 15.51 19.71
C LYS A 198 -4.59 16.65 19.09
N TYR A 199 -3.27 16.55 19.16
CA TYR A 199 -2.34 17.51 18.57
C TYR A 199 -1.52 16.82 17.49
N LYS A 200 -1.41 17.42 16.30
CA LYS A 200 -0.54 16.91 15.25
C LYS A 200 0.68 17.81 15.17
N ASP A 201 1.84 17.22 15.44
CA ASP A 201 3.12 17.93 15.40
C ASP A 201 3.53 18.27 13.95
N TRP A 202 4.49 19.20 13.77
CA TRP A 202 5.09 19.53 12.47
C TRP A 202 5.72 18.32 11.78
N ARG A 203 6.12 17.31 12.54
CA ARG A 203 6.59 16.00 12.03
C ARG A 203 5.48 15.13 11.46
N GLY A 204 4.22 15.41 11.77
CA GLY A 204 3.07 14.61 11.39
C GLY A 204 2.64 13.56 12.42
N GLU A 205 3.32 13.45 13.56
CA GLU A 205 2.91 12.58 14.67
C GLU A 205 1.65 13.15 15.32
N THR A 206 0.67 12.27 15.56
CA THR A 206 -0.54 12.65 16.30
C THR A 206 -0.41 12.22 17.74
N TRP A 207 -0.39 13.19 18.62
CA TRP A 207 -0.36 13.05 20.07
C TRP A 207 -1.76 13.21 20.65
N GLN A 208 -1.98 12.62 21.82
CA GLN A 208 -3.24 12.73 22.53
C GLN A 208 -2.97 13.02 24.01
N THR A 209 -3.79 13.89 24.59
CA THR A 209 -3.76 14.16 26.03
C THR A 209 -4.37 13.00 26.80
N HIS A 210 -4.10 12.95 28.11
CA HIS A 210 -4.90 12.13 29.02
C HIS A 210 -6.38 12.58 29.01
N PRO A 211 -7.35 11.71 29.32
CA PRO A 211 -8.76 12.10 29.37
C PRO A 211 -9.02 13.18 30.42
N ILE A 212 -9.63 14.29 30.00
CA ILE A 212 -9.95 15.44 30.85
C ILE A 212 -11.44 15.41 31.16
N ASN A 213 -11.81 15.41 32.44
CA ASN A 213 -13.22 15.45 32.85
C ASN A 213 -13.80 16.85 32.66
N ILE A 214 -14.86 16.97 31.86
CA ILE A 214 -15.44 18.27 31.51
C ILE A 214 -16.05 19.00 32.71
N ALA A 215 -16.55 18.26 33.71
CA ALA A 215 -17.16 18.84 34.91
C ALA A 215 -16.14 19.60 35.78
N THR A 216 -14.89 19.12 35.80
CA THR A 216 -13.80 19.67 36.64
C THR A 216 -12.73 20.39 35.84
N ALA A 217 -12.83 20.43 34.50
CA ALA A 217 -11.81 21.02 33.64
C ALA A 217 -11.64 22.52 33.95
N THR A 218 -10.43 22.90 34.35
CA THR A 218 -9.96 24.28 34.47
C THR A 218 -9.03 24.62 33.30
N ALA A 219 -8.75 25.91 33.09
CA ALA A 219 -7.74 26.33 32.12
C ALA A 219 -6.39 25.62 32.36
N ILE A 220 -5.93 25.63 33.62
CA ILE A 220 -4.69 24.98 34.05
C ILE A 220 -4.70 23.48 33.75
N SER A 221 -5.80 22.78 34.02
CA SER A 221 -5.86 21.33 33.75
C SER A 221 -5.73 20.99 32.27
N VAL A 222 -6.13 21.90 31.39
CA VAL A 222 -6.01 21.73 29.93
C VAL A 222 -4.60 22.09 29.46
N GLU A 223 -4.03 23.16 30.02
CA GLU A 223 -2.62 23.57 29.80
C GLU A 223 -1.66 22.45 30.20
N GLU A 224 -1.74 21.95 31.44
CA GLU A 224 -0.92 20.84 31.92
C GLU A 224 -1.11 19.57 31.09
N ALA A 225 -2.33 19.29 30.62
CA ALA A 225 -2.60 18.11 29.81
C ALA A 225 -1.95 18.18 28.42
N LEU A 226 -1.82 19.38 27.83
CA LEU A 226 -1.16 19.62 26.55
C LEU A 226 0.36 19.65 26.69
N GLU A 227 0.89 20.26 27.76
CA GLU A 227 2.33 20.29 28.04
C GLU A 227 2.88 18.91 28.50
N ALA A 228 2.05 18.09 29.15
CA ALA A 228 2.42 16.74 29.58
C ALA A 228 2.43 15.71 28.43
N ILE A 229 2.22 16.13 27.18
CA ILE A 229 2.31 15.23 26.03
C ILE A 229 3.76 14.70 25.90
N PRO A 230 3.96 13.38 25.69
CA PRO A 230 5.29 12.80 25.56
C PRO A 230 6.11 13.45 24.44
N ASN A 231 7.43 13.52 24.63
CA ASN A 231 8.39 14.18 23.71
C ASN A 231 8.24 15.70 23.57
N ASN A 232 7.47 16.35 24.46
CA ASN A 232 7.35 17.81 24.55
C ASN A 232 7.11 18.49 23.18
N PRO A 233 6.08 18.06 22.41
CA PRO A 233 5.82 18.62 21.08
C PRO A 233 5.33 20.07 21.16
N ILE A 234 4.78 20.48 22.30
CA ILE A 234 4.33 21.84 22.57
C ILE A 234 5.17 22.37 23.75
N PRO A 235 6.15 23.27 23.51
CA PRO A 235 7.08 23.70 24.54
C PRO A 235 6.50 24.72 25.53
N SER A 236 5.52 25.50 25.10
CA SER A 236 4.80 26.47 25.93
C SER A 236 3.43 26.73 25.31
N ILE A 237 2.40 26.85 26.13
CA ILE A 237 1.05 27.16 25.67
C ILE A 237 0.34 27.98 26.73
N THR A 238 -0.62 28.81 26.36
CA THR A 238 -1.50 29.47 27.34
C THR A 238 -2.94 29.12 27.06
N VAL A 239 -3.67 28.73 28.11
CA VAL A 239 -5.09 28.37 28.00
C VAL A 239 -5.93 29.33 28.83
N ALA A 240 -6.98 29.88 28.22
CA ALA A 240 -8.03 30.60 28.91
C ALA A 240 -9.34 29.80 28.86
N LYS A 241 -10.13 29.86 29.92
CA LYS A 241 -11.47 29.26 29.99
C LYS A 241 -12.51 30.37 30.05
N SER A 242 -13.53 30.29 29.20
CA SER A 242 -14.68 31.18 29.20
C SER A 242 -16.01 30.40 29.12
N GLY A 243 -17.10 31.04 29.53
CA GLY A 243 -18.43 30.43 29.60
C GLY A 243 -18.86 30.00 31.00
N ALA A 244 -20.17 29.87 31.20
CA ALA A 244 -20.74 29.35 32.42
C ALA A 244 -20.48 27.82 32.40
N GLY A 245 -19.68 27.27 33.32
CA GLY A 245 -19.09 25.92 33.25
C GLY A 245 -20.03 24.73 32.93
N ALA A 246 -19.55 23.48 33.04
CA ALA A 246 -20.30 22.28 32.60
C ALA A 246 -21.76 22.17 33.11
N ALA A 247 -22.07 22.83 34.24
CA ALA A 247 -23.41 22.98 34.81
C ALA A 247 -24.45 23.72 33.94
N SER A 248 -23.99 24.54 33.00
CA SER A 248 -24.81 25.49 32.22
C SER A 248 -24.79 25.22 30.72
N GLY A 249 -24.36 24.02 30.30
CA GLY A 249 -24.51 23.54 28.93
C GLY A 249 -23.47 24.05 27.92
N ALA A 250 -22.45 24.81 28.34
CA ALA A 250 -21.38 25.28 27.43
C ALA A 250 -20.06 25.53 28.16
N VAL A 251 -18.94 25.02 27.63
CA VAL A 251 -17.59 25.35 28.11
C VAL A 251 -16.71 25.71 26.92
N THR A 252 -16.03 26.85 26.98
CA THR A 252 -15.13 27.29 25.92
C THR A 252 -13.71 27.40 26.45
N PHE A 253 -12.76 26.78 25.75
CA PHE A 253 -11.33 26.93 25.99
C PHE A 253 -10.70 27.68 24.81
N THR A 254 -9.91 28.71 25.12
CA THR A 254 -9.11 29.44 24.14
C THR A 254 -7.66 29.07 24.39
N VAL A 255 -7.04 28.47 23.39
CA VAL A 255 -5.68 27.95 23.43
C VAL A 255 -4.82 28.81 22.54
N THR A 256 -3.76 29.39 23.09
CA THR A 256 -2.81 30.25 22.39
C THR A 256 -1.45 29.53 22.34
N PHE A 257 -0.97 29.27 21.13
CA PHE A 257 0.28 28.56 20.83
C PHE A 257 1.44 29.50 20.57
#